data_AF-A0A660ZSW0-F1
#
_entry.id   AF-A0A660ZSW0-F1
#
_cell.length_a   1.000
_cell.length_b   1.000
_cell.length_c   1.000
_cell.angle_alpha   90.00
_cell.angle_beta   90.00
_cell.angle_gamma   90.00
#
_symmetry.space_group_name_H-M   'P 1'
#
loop_
_entity.id
_entity.type
_entity.pdbx_description
1 polymer ?
#
loop_
_entity_poly.entity_id
_entity_poly.type
_entity_poly.pdbx_seq_one_letter_code
_entity_poly.pdbx_strand_id
1 'polypeptide(L)'
;MHRSVLAGLSFLAVVFLCAPLAQAQDIAKLEDQVTEFTLDNGLRFIVVERHDAPVFSYFAQVKVGAVNEPMGRTGLAHMFEHMAFKGTDKLGT
;
A
#
# COMPACT_ATOMS: atom_id res chain seq x y z
N MET A 1 48.09 18.51 -0.11
CA MET A 1 46.97 19.09 -0.90
C MET A 1 46.43 18.12 -1.95
N HIS A 2 47.25 17.30 -2.65
CA HIS A 2 46.77 16.38 -3.69
C HIS A 2 45.93 15.18 -3.21
N ARG A 3 46.21 14.61 -2.02
CA ARG A 3 45.47 13.43 -1.50
C ARG A 3 44.01 13.75 -1.12
N SER A 4 43.77 14.96 -0.62
CA SER A 4 42.44 15.45 -0.23
C SER A 4 41.54 15.71 -1.45
N VAL A 5 42.13 16.18 -2.55
CA VAL A 5 41.43 16.42 -3.82
C VAL A 5 41.08 15.10 -4.51
N LEU A 6 42.01 14.13 -4.52
CA LEU A 6 41.73 12.79 -5.05
C LEU A 6 40.60 12.09 -4.27
N ALA A 7 40.61 12.18 -2.94
CA ALA A 7 39.56 11.61 -2.10
C ALA A 7 38.18 12.24 -2.38
N GLY A 8 38.13 13.57 -2.59
CA GLY A 8 36.90 14.27 -2.98
C GLY A 8 36.37 13.86 -4.35
N LEU A 9 37.25 13.69 -5.35
CA LEU A 9 36.88 13.21 -6.69
C LEU A 9 36.37 11.77 -6.68
N SER A 10 37.02 10.89 -5.91
CA SER A 10 36.55 9.50 -5.77
C SER A 10 35.19 9.42 -5.08
N PHE A 11 34.95 10.26 -4.07
CA PHE A 11 33.64 10.33 -3.41
C PHE A 11 32.56 10.83 -4.37
N LEU A 12 32.83 11.88 -5.14
CA LEU A 12 31.89 12.41 -6.13
C LEU A 12 31.58 11.39 -7.23
N ALA A 13 32.57 10.62 -7.68
CA ALA A 13 32.40 9.55 -8.67
C ALA A 13 31.54 8.40 -8.15
N VAL A 14 31.69 8.02 -6.87
CA VAL A 14 30.83 7.01 -6.22
C VAL A 14 29.38 7.50 -6.10
N VAL A 15 29.18 8.77 -5.75
CA VAL A 15 27.83 9.37 -5.70
C VAL A 15 27.18 9.38 -7.09
N PHE A 16 27.92 9.75 -8.13
CA PHE A 16 27.41 9.73 -9.51
C PHE A 16 27.09 8.32 -10.02
N LEU A 17 27.89 7.32 -9.63
CA LEU A 17 27.69 5.93 -10.03
C LEU A 17 26.52 5.26 -9.30
N CYS A 18 26.21 5.70 -8.07
CA CYS A 18 25.09 5.21 -7.27
C CYS A 18 23.76 5.96 -7.52
N ALA A 19 23.78 7.12 -8.17
CA ALA A 19 22.58 7.89 -8.50
C ALA A 19 21.47 7.10 -9.23
N PRO A 20 21.75 6.21 -10.22
CA PRO A 20 20.70 5.45 -10.90
C PRO A 20 20.10 4.31 -10.06
N LEU A 21 20.69 3.94 -8.91
CA LEU A 21 20.09 2.98 -7.97
C LEU A 21 18.96 3.58 -7.12
N ALA A 22 18.84 4.91 -7.10
CA ALA A 22 17.78 5.63 -6.40
C ALA A 22 16.59 5.93 -7.32
N GLN A 23 16.14 4.95 -8.14
CA GLN A 23 14.86 5.09 -8.82
C GLN A 23 13.74 5.14 -7.76
N ALA A 24 13.20 6.34 -7.54
CA ALA A 24 11.95 6.52 -6.84
C ALA A 24 10.82 5.82 -7.63
N GLN A 25 9.80 5.34 -6.92
CA GLN A 25 8.61 4.81 -7.57
C GLN A 25 7.90 5.94 -8.32
N ASP A 26 7.73 5.76 -9.63
CA ASP A 26 6.97 6.68 -10.47
C ASP A 26 5.47 6.42 -10.27
N ILE A 27 4.80 7.36 -9.61
CA ILE A 27 3.38 7.28 -9.29
C ILE A 27 2.54 7.39 -10.57
N ALA A 28 2.94 8.20 -11.56
CA ALA A 28 2.20 8.35 -12.81
C ALA A 28 2.18 7.02 -13.59
N LYS A 29 3.33 6.35 -13.65
CA LYS A 29 3.43 5.01 -14.25
C LYS A 29 2.61 3.96 -13.50
N LEU A 30 2.38 4.14 -12.20
CA LEU A 30 1.54 3.25 -11.40
C LEU A 30 0.05 3.47 -11.68
N GLU A 31 -0.37 4.74 -11.83
CA GLU A 31 -1.75 5.10 -12.17
C GLU A 31 -2.20 4.46 -13.49
N ASP A 32 -1.32 4.44 -14.50
CA ASP A 32 -1.59 3.79 -15.80
C ASP A 32 -1.83 2.27 -15.70
N GLN A 33 -1.41 1.63 -14.61
CA GLN A 33 -1.56 0.18 -14.38
C GLN A 33 -2.81 -0.16 -13.54
N VAL A 34 -3.56 0.85 -13.08
CA VAL A 34 -4.76 0.63 -12.27
C VAL A 34 -5.91 0.16 -13.17
N THR A 35 -6.51 -0.97 -12.81
CA THR A 35 -7.76 -1.46 -13.40
C THR A 35 -8.88 -1.35 -12.37
N GLU A 36 -9.95 -0.64 -12.72
CA GLU A 36 -11.14 -0.51 -11.89
C GLU A 36 -12.34 -1.22 -12.52
N PHE A 37 -13.09 -1.95 -11.70
CA PHE A 37 -14.38 -2.52 -12.11
C PHE A 37 -15.32 -2.70 -10.91
N THR A 38 -16.61 -2.80 -11.18
CA THR A 38 -17.64 -3.01 -10.15
C THR A 38 -18.43 -4.26 -10.52
N LEU A 39 -18.62 -5.15 -9.54
CA LEU A 39 -19.43 -6.34 -9.69
C LEU A 39 -20.93 -6.00 -9.69
N ASP A 40 -21.77 -6.92 -10.15
CA ASP A 40 -23.23 -6.76 -10.17
C ASP A 40 -23.85 -6.48 -8.79
N ASN A 41 -23.18 -6.92 -7.71
CA ASN A 41 -23.60 -6.67 -6.33
C ASN A 41 -23.13 -5.30 -5.78
N GLY A 42 -22.48 -4.48 -6.60
CA GLY A 42 -22.01 -3.14 -6.24
C GLY A 42 -20.62 -3.09 -5.58
N LEU A 43 -19.94 -4.23 -5.39
CA LEU A 43 -18.58 -4.24 -4.85
C LEU A 43 -17.58 -3.73 -5.90
N ARG A 44 -16.87 -2.65 -5.55
CA ARG A 44 -15.85 -2.05 -6.41
C ARG A 44 -14.46 -2.63 -6.12
N PHE A 45 -13.77 -3.02 -7.18
CA PHE A 45 -12.37 -3.46 -7.17
C PHE A 45 -11.49 -2.41 -7.82
N ILE A 46 -10.33 -2.19 -7.20
CA ILE A 46 -9.22 -1.38 -7.72
C ILE A 46 -8.00 -2.30 -7.66
N VAL A 47 -7.48 -2.68 -8.83
CA VAL A 47 -6.45 -3.71 -8.96
C VAL A 47 -5.24 -3.13 -9.68
N VAL A 48 -4.05 -3.42 -9.15
CA VAL A 48 -2.78 -3.15 -9.82
C VAL A 48 -2.02 -4.47 -9.92
N GLU A 49 -1.82 -4.95 -11.14
CA GLU A 49 -1.09 -6.19 -11.40
C GLU A 49 0.41 -5.91 -11.58
N ARG A 50 1.26 -6.66 -10.85
CA ARG A 50 2.72 -6.53 -10.90
C ARG A 50 3.38 -7.91 -10.87
N HIS A 51 4.32 -8.15 -11.79
CA HIS A 51 4.98 -9.45 -11.94
C HIS A 51 6.41 -9.50 -11.35
N ASP A 52 6.75 -8.56 -10.47
CA ASP A 52 8.09 -8.45 -9.88
C ASP A 52 8.41 -9.60 -8.89
N ALA A 53 7.38 -10.12 -8.21
CA ALA A 53 7.47 -11.22 -7.26
C ALA A 53 6.12 -11.96 -7.13
N PRO A 54 6.10 -13.26 -6.80
CA PRO A 54 4.87 -14.05 -6.66
C PRO A 54 4.18 -13.78 -5.30
N VAL A 55 3.85 -12.53 -5.04
CA VAL A 55 3.18 -12.07 -3.82
C VAL A 55 2.04 -11.13 -4.18
N PHE A 56 1.03 -11.06 -3.31
CA PHE A 56 -0.05 -10.09 -3.45
C PHE A 56 -0.38 -9.48 -2.09
N SER A 57 -1.02 -8.32 -2.11
CA SER A 57 -1.60 -7.67 -0.93
C SER A 57 -3.05 -7.35 -1.23
N TYR A 58 -3.91 -7.48 -0.23
CA TYR A 58 -5.34 -7.26 -0.36
C TYR A 58 -5.85 -6.42 0.80
N PHE A 59 -6.76 -5.49 0.49
CA PHE A 59 -7.41 -4.64 1.47
C PHE A 59 -8.91 -4.62 1.18
N ALA A 60 -9.72 -5.01 2.15
CA ALA A 60 -11.17 -4.82 2.11
C ALA A 60 -11.50 -3.54 2.87
N GLN A 61 -12.24 -2.64 2.22
CA GLN A 61 -12.70 -1.40 2.85
C GLN A 61 -14.22 -1.37 2.87
N VAL A 62 -14.79 -1.02 4.03
CA VAL A 62 -16.21 -0.74 4.18
C VAL A 62 -16.35 0.75 4.44
N LYS A 63 -17.26 1.41 3.74
CA LYS A 63 -17.51 2.85 3.87
C LYS A 63 -18.31 3.18 5.13
N VAL A 64 -17.76 2.84 6.30
CA VAL A 64 -18.34 3.08 7.63
C VAL A 64 -17.21 3.23 8.65
N GLY A 65 -17.42 4.02 9.69
CA GLY A 65 -16.49 4.15 10.81
C GLY A 65 -17.15 4.75 12.04
N ALA A 66 -16.34 5.14 13.04
CA ALA A 66 -16.82 5.71 14.30
C ALA A 66 -17.72 6.95 14.11
N VAL A 67 -17.50 7.72 13.04
CA VAL A 67 -18.31 8.89 12.67
C VAL A 67 -19.78 8.55 12.36
N ASN A 68 -20.07 7.29 12.03
CA ASN A 68 -21.41 6.81 11.71
C ASN A 68 -22.13 6.21 12.91
N GLU A 69 -21.53 6.22 14.11
CA GLU A 69 -22.10 5.59 15.28
C GLU A 69 -23.27 6.43 15.86
N PRO A 70 -24.33 5.77 16.36
CA PRO A 70 -25.39 6.46 17.08
C PRO A 70 -24.85 7.15 18.34
N MET A 71 -25.41 8.31 18.65
CA MET A 71 -25.07 9.02 19.89
C MET A 71 -25.31 8.13 21.12
N GLY A 72 -24.36 8.12 22.04
CA GLY A 72 -24.39 7.29 23.25
C GLY A 72 -24.05 5.81 23.02
N ARG A 73 -23.68 5.39 21.80
CA ARG A 73 -23.28 4.01 21.47
C ARG A 73 -21.93 3.98 20.74
N THR A 74 -20.87 4.35 21.46
CA THR A 74 -19.52 4.48 20.90
C THR A 74 -18.76 3.16 20.83
N GLY A 75 -17.88 3.00 19.86
CA GLY A 75 -16.97 1.86 19.71
C GLY A 75 -17.57 0.66 18.98
N LEU A 76 -18.76 0.82 18.40
CA LEU A 76 -19.43 -0.22 17.62
C LEU A 76 -18.64 -0.58 16.36
N ALA A 77 -18.20 0.39 15.58
CA ALA A 77 -17.45 0.14 14.34
C ALA A 77 -16.16 -0.64 14.62
N HIS A 78 -15.44 -0.26 15.67
CA HIS A 78 -14.23 -0.97 16.12
C HIS A 78 -14.58 -2.36 16.68
N MET A 79 -15.66 -2.51 17.46
CA MET A 79 -16.10 -3.83 17.91
C MET A 79 -16.41 -4.76 16.72
N PHE A 80 -17.13 -4.27 15.70
CA PHE A 80 -17.42 -5.05 14.50
C PHE A 80 -16.16 -5.44 13.73
N GLU A 81 -15.14 -4.59 13.69
CA GLU A 81 -13.82 -4.94 13.13
C GLU A 81 -13.21 -6.15 13.86
N HIS A 82 -13.18 -6.15 15.20
CA HIS A 82 -12.70 -7.31 15.97
C HIS A 82 -13.52 -8.56 15.68
N MET A 83 -14.85 -8.42 15.65
CA MET A 83 -15.76 -9.56 15.49
C MET A 83 -15.72 -10.16 14.09
N ALA A 84 -15.32 -9.40 13.06
CA ALA A 84 -15.13 -9.92 11.70
C ALA A 84 -14.11 -11.07 11.64
N PHE A 85 -13.23 -11.19 12.63
CA PHE A 85 -12.20 -12.23 12.72
C PHE A 85 -12.46 -13.29 13.80
N LYS A 86 -13.67 -13.32 14.40
CA LYS A 86 -14.03 -14.31 15.43
C LYS A 86 -14.74 -15.56 14.91
N GLY A 87 -14.83 -15.70 13.59
CA GLY A 87 -15.44 -16.85 12.94
C GLY A 87 -16.59 -16.45 12.04
N THR A 88 -16.90 -17.33 11.10
CA THR A 88 -17.98 -17.23 10.12
C THR A 88 -18.71 -18.57 10.07
N ASP A 89 -19.85 -18.61 9.39
CA ASP A 89 -20.59 -19.86 9.16
C ASP A 89 -19.77 -20.95 8.43
N LYS A 90 -18.65 -20.58 7.78
CA LYS A 90 -17.80 -21.50 7.02
C LYS A 90 -16.43 -21.76 7.64
N LEU A 91 -15.92 -20.84 8.46
CA LEU A 91 -14.54 -20.87 8.96
C LEU A 91 -14.46 -20.20 10.34
N GLY A 92 -13.99 -20.94 11.34
CA GLY A 92 -13.86 -20.51 12.74
C GLY A 92 -13.69 -21.73 13.67
N THR A 93 -13.22 -21.52 14.90
CA THR A 93 -13.11 -22.56 15.96
C THR A 93 -14.31 -22.55 16.88
#